data_AF-A0A920S4Y7-F1
#
_entry.id   AF-A0A920S4Y7-F1
#
_cell.length_a   1.000
_cell.length_b   1.000
_cell.length_c   1.000
_cell.angle_alpha   90.00
_cell.angle_beta   90.00
_cell.angle_gamma   90.00
#
_symmetry.space_group_name_H-M   'P 1'
#
loop_
_entity.id
_entity.type
_entity.pdbx_description
1 polymer ?
#
loop_
_entity_poly.entity_id
_entity_poly.type
_entity_poly.pdbx_seq_one_letter_code
_entity_poly.pdbx_strand_id
1 'polypeptide(L)'
;MNPTRLLRRVVYAALALASVVVVLGAYTRLADAGLGCPDWPGCYGMLGVPESDEQIRLAEARYPGIPVEPAKAWPEMVHRYFATGLGLLCLGILALAWSKGQRLFIPFTLAGPGDRARCVWGLDGDA
;
A
#
# COMPACT_ATOMS: atom_id res chain seq x y z
N MET A 1 -18.26 -20.01 -3.56
CA MET A 1 -16.89 -19.84 -2.99
C MET A 1 -17.00 -19.65 -1.48
N ASN A 2 -16.33 -20.48 -0.67
CA ASN A 2 -16.41 -20.36 0.79
C ASN A 2 -15.73 -19.06 1.28
N PRO A 3 -16.47 -18.14 1.93
CA PRO A 3 -15.96 -16.80 2.28
C PRO A 3 -14.77 -16.84 3.24
N THR A 4 -14.71 -17.83 4.14
CA THR A 4 -13.56 -18.07 5.04
C THR A 4 -12.29 -18.49 4.29
N ARG A 5 -12.42 -19.31 3.23
CA ARG A 5 -11.26 -19.71 2.41
C ARG A 5 -10.75 -18.55 1.55
N LEU A 6 -11.65 -17.69 1.06
CA LEU A 6 -11.29 -16.49 0.30
C LEU A 6 -10.54 -15.50 1.18
N LEU A 7 -11.07 -15.14 2.35
CA LEU A 7 -10.43 -14.22 3.28
C LEU A 7 -9.02 -14.67 3.65
N ARG A 8 -8.85 -15.96 3.98
CA ARG A 8 -7.53 -16.54 4.29
C ARG A 8 -6.54 -16.40 3.13
N ARG A 9 -6.98 -16.63 1.89
CA ARG A 9 -6.12 -16.46 0.70
C ARG A 9 -5.74 -15.01 0.47
N VAL A 10 -6.68 -14.08 0.62
CA VAL A 10 -6.45 -12.65 0.44
C VAL A 10 -5.49 -12.11 1.50
N VAL A 11 -5.59 -12.57 2.76
CA VAL A 11 -4.65 -12.21 3.83
C VAL A 11 -3.24 -12.73 3.55
N TYR A 12 -3.09 -13.98 3.10
CA TYR A 12 -1.76 -14.49 2.71
C TYR A 12 -1.18 -13.74 1.50
N ALA A 13 -2.02 -13.39 0.53
CA ALA A 13 -1.60 -12.57 -0.60
C ALA A 13 -1.16 -11.16 -0.15
N ALA A 14 -1.88 -10.54 0.80
CA ALA A 14 -1.49 -9.26 1.38
C ALA A 14 -0.17 -9.33 2.14
N LEU A 15 0.07 -10.41 2.91
CA LEU A 15 1.33 -10.63 3.62
C LEU A 15 2.51 -10.79 2.65
N ALA A 16 2.33 -11.58 1.59
CA ALA A 16 3.34 -11.76 0.56
C ALA A 16 3.63 -10.43 -0.17
N LEU A 17 2.59 -9.70 -0.55
CA LEU A 17 2.72 -8.39 -1.20
C LEU A 17 3.41 -7.37 -0.29
N ALA A 18 3.06 -7.33 1.00
CA ALA A 18 3.71 -6.47 1.99
C ALA A 18 5.20 -6.79 2.12
N SER A 19 5.56 -8.07 2.12
CA SER A 19 6.97 -8.48 2.16
C SER A 19 7.75 -7.96 0.94
N VAL A 20 7.14 -8.03 -0.26
CA VAL A 20 7.71 -7.47 -1.49
C VAL A 20 7.84 -5.94 -1.40
N VAL A 21 6.83 -5.24 -0.90
CA VAL A 21 6.86 -3.78 -0.71
C VAL A 21 8.00 -3.36 0.21
N VAL A 22 8.24 -4.09 1.31
CA VAL A 22 9.33 -3.81 2.24
C VAL A 22 10.70 -3.98 1.57
N VAL A 23 10.91 -5.05 0.81
CA VAL A 23 12.17 -5.27 0.08
C VAL A 23 12.37 -4.20 -0.98
N LEU A 24 11.33 -3.85 -1.74
CA LEU A 24 11.39 -2.77 -2.72
C LEU A 24 11.68 -1.41 -2.06
N GLY A 25 11.11 -1.14 -0.89
CA GLY A 25 11.38 0.08 -0.13
C GLY A 25 12.82 0.15 0.40
N ALA A 26 13.40 -0.98 0.78
CA ALA A 26 14.83 -1.06 1.10
C ALA A 26 15.69 -0.79 -0.14
N TYR A 27 15.30 -1.35 -1.29
CA TYR A 27 16.00 -1.12 -2.56
C TYR A 27 15.94 0.33 -3.01
N THR A 28 14.77 1.00 -2.95
CA THR A 28 14.66 2.42 -3.34
C THR A 28 15.51 3.32 -2.48
N ARG A 29 15.66 3.00 -1.20
CA ARG A 29 16.56 3.71 -0.30
C ARG A 29 18.04 3.48 -0.63
N LEU A 30 18.43 2.24 -0.97
CA LEU A 30 19.80 1.92 -1.37
C LEU A 30 20.17 2.50 -2.75
N ALA A 31 19.19 2.66 -3.63
CA ALA A 31 19.36 3.26 -4.95
C ALA A 31 19.36 4.80 -4.92
N ASP A 32 19.26 5.43 -3.74
CA ASP A 32 19.05 6.87 -3.56
C ASP A 32 17.93 7.44 -4.47
N ALA A 33 16.94 6.59 -4.74
CA ALA A 33 15.87 6.83 -5.69
C ALA A 33 14.68 7.58 -5.08
N GLY A 34 14.68 7.86 -3.78
CA GLY A 34 13.53 8.45 -3.05
C GLY A 34 13.19 9.91 -3.39
N LEU A 35 13.92 10.53 -4.32
CA LEU A 35 13.72 11.89 -4.83
C LEU A 35 13.55 11.92 -6.36
N GLY A 36 13.34 10.76 -6.99
CA GLY A 36 13.32 10.61 -8.45
C GLY A 36 12.02 11.07 -9.11
N CYS A 37 10.91 11.12 -8.37
CA CYS A 37 9.61 11.52 -8.91
C CYS A 37 8.95 12.66 -8.09
N PRO A 38 8.82 13.87 -8.68
CA PRO A 38 8.23 15.03 -7.99
C PRO A 38 6.70 14.94 -7.84
N ASP A 39 6.03 14.08 -8.62
CA ASP A 39 4.57 13.96 -8.64
C ASP A 39 4.08 12.60 -8.08
N TRP A 40 2.79 12.53 -7.74
CA TRP A 40 2.05 11.30 -7.46
C TRP A 40 0.61 11.51 -7.98
N PRO A 41 -0.06 10.54 -8.65
CA PRO A 41 0.26 9.13 -8.91
C PRO A 41 1.10 8.85 -10.18
N GLY A 42 1.49 9.90 -10.90
CA GLY A 42 2.44 9.83 -12.02
C GLY A 42 3.84 10.26 -11.62
N CYS A 43 4.75 10.37 -12.60
CA CYS A 43 6.09 10.92 -12.47
C CYS A 43 6.34 11.88 -13.64
N TYR A 44 6.74 13.12 -13.36
CA TYR A 44 6.94 14.19 -14.36
C TYR A 44 5.70 14.47 -15.23
N GLY A 45 4.51 14.44 -14.62
CA GLY A 45 3.24 14.63 -15.34
C GLY A 45 2.80 13.49 -16.26
N MET A 46 3.47 12.33 -16.20
CA MET A 46 3.12 11.11 -16.95
C MET A 46 2.81 9.93 -16.02
N LEU A 47 2.01 8.96 -16.48
CA LEU A 47 1.75 7.71 -15.75
C LEU A 47 2.91 6.71 -15.82
N GLY A 48 3.92 6.99 -16.64
CA GLY A 48 5.15 6.22 -16.84
C GLY A 48 6.38 7.11 -16.57
N VAL A 49 7.53 6.52 -16.25
CA VAL A 49 8.80 7.27 -16.25
C VAL A 49 9.14 7.62 -17.70
N PRO A 50 9.56 8.86 -18.00
CA PRO A 50 10.07 9.22 -19.33
C PRO A 50 11.30 8.38 -19.68
N GLU A 51 11.25 7.62 -20.78
CA GLU A 51 12.40 6.86 -21.29
C GLU A 51 12.91 7.38 -22.65
N SER A 52 12.03 7.97 -23.47
CA SER A 52 12.43 8.51 -24.77
C SER A 52 13.00 9.93 -24.66
N ASP A 53 13.92 10.30 -25.55
CA ASP A 53 14.52 11.65 -25.59
C ASP A 53 13.47 12.76 -25.78
N GLU A 54 12.34 12.46 -26.43
CA GLU A 54 11.23 13.39 -26.57
C GLU A 54 10.47 13.57 -25.25
N GLN A 55 10.21 12.47 -24.54
CA GLN A 55 9.57 12.49 -23.23
C GLN A 55 10.44 13.16 -22.15
N ILE A 56 11.75 12.91 -22.19
CA ILE A 56 12.72 13.55 -21.29
C ILE A 56 12.75 15.06 -21.53
N ARG A 57 12.86 15.50 -22.79
CA ARG A 57 12.80 16.94 -23.13
C ARG A 57 11.50 17.59 -22.71
N LEU A 58 10.36 16.89 -22.87
CA LEU A 58 9.07 17.38 -22.41
C LEU A 58 8.99 17.48 -20.88
N ALA A 59 9.53 16.48 -20.17
CA ALA A 59 9.59 16.45 -18.72
C ALA A 59 10.50 17.57 -18.17
N GLU A 60 11.68 17.77 -18.74
CA GLU A 60 12.60 18.86 -18.40
C GLU A 60 12.00 20.24 -18.70
N ALA A 61 11.27 20.38 -19.81
CA ALA A 61 10.55 21.61 -20.13
C ALA A 61 9.43 21.91 -19.12
N ARG A 62 8.81 20.86 -18.55
CA ARG A 62 7.71 21.00 -17.58
C ARG A 62 8.20 21.17 -16.14
N TYR A 63 9.34 20.59 -15.80
CA TYR A 63 9.95 20.64 -14.47
C TYR A 63 11.38 21.22 -14.58
N PRO A 64 11.52 22.54 -14.83
CA PRO A 64 12.83 23.16 -15.00
C PRO A 64 13.64 23.09 -13.69
N GLY A 65 14.89 22.64 -13.79
CA GLY A 65 15.83 22.57 -12.66
C GLY A 65 15.87 21.23 -11.92
N ILE A 66 15.09 20.24 -12.34
CA ILE A 66 15.15 18.86 -11.81
C ILE A 66 15.66 17.95 -12.93
N PRO A 67 16.89 17.40 -12.86
CA PRO A 67 17.38 16.50 -13.89
C PRO A 67 16.54 15.23 -13.91
N VAL A 68 16.09 14.83 -15.10
CA VAL A 68 15.30 13.62 -15.30
C VAL A 68 16.25 12.44 -15.37
N GLU A 69 16.27 11.62 -14.32
CA GLU A 69 17.08 10.40 -14.27
C GLU A 69 16.18 9.15 -14.23
N PRO A 70 15.88 8.52 -15.39
CA PRO A 70 14.94 7.40 -15.45
C PRO A 70 15.33 6.22 -14.55
N ALA A 71 16.65 5.98 -14.41
CA ALA A 71 17.21 4.93 -13.58
C ALA A 71 16.87 5.07 -12.08
N LYS A 72 16.67 6.30 -11.59
CA LYS A 72 16.25 6.57 -10.21
C LYS A 72 14.73 6.72 -10.09
N ALA A 73 14.06 7.24 -11.12
CA ALA A 73 12.62 7.38 -11.12
C ALA A 73 11.87 6.04 -11.11
N TRP A 74 12.39 5.01 -11.83
CA TRP A 74 11.71 3.72 -11.95
C TRP A 74 11.58 2.96 -10.62
N PRO A 75 12.64 2.78 -9.81
CA PRO A 75 12.53 2.11 -8.51
C PRO A 75 11.51 2.77 -7.60
N GLU A 76 11.51 4.11 -7.54
CA GLU A 76 10.57 4.85 -6.70
C GLU A 76 9.12 4.65 -7.16
N MET A 77 8.89 4.76 -8.46
CA MET A 77 7.57 4.61 -9.05
C MET A 77 7.01 3.20 -8.87
N VAL A 78 7.84 2.17 -9.04
CA VAL A 78 7.46 0.78 -8.78
C VAL A 78 7.07 0.59 -7.31
N HIS A 79 7.91 1.04 -6.37
CA HIS A 79 7.59 0.92 -4.95
C HIS A 79 6.26 1.61 -4.60
N ARG A 80 6.02 2.82 -5.13
CA ARG A 80 4.78 3.57 -4.94
C ARG A 80 3.57 2.78 -5.42
N TYR A 81 3.59 2.20 -6.63
CA TYR A 81 2.44 1.42 -7.13
C TYR A 81 2.14 0.16 -6.32
N PHE A 82 3.17 -0.56 -5.89
CA PHE A 82 2.99 -1.73 -5.04
C PHE A 82 2.42 -1.35 -3.66
N ALA A 83 2.88 -0.23 -3.09
CA ALA A 83 2.33 0.30 -1.83
C ALA A 83 0.85 0.70 -1.96
N THR A 84 0.46 1.38 -3.04
CA THR A 84 -0.95 1.72 -3.29
C THR A 84 -1.80 0.46 -3.49
N GLY A 85 -1.29 -0.53 -4.23
CA GLY A 85 -1.96 -1.82 -4.43
C GLY A 85 -2.20 -2.58 -3.11
N LEU A 86 -1.20 -2.59 -2.22
CA LEU A 86 -1.34 -3.14 -0.87
C LEU A 86 -2.40 -2.38 -0.05
N GLY A 87 -2.39 -1.05 -0.09
CA GLY A 87 -3.39 -0.22 0.58
C GLY A 87 -4.82 -0.52 0.11
N LEU A 88 -5.03 -0.61 -1.21
CA LEU A 88 -6.31 -0.99 -1.79
C LEU A 88 -6.74 -2.41 -1.40
N LEU A 89 -5.80 -3.35 -1.32
CA LEU A 89 -6.06 -4.70 -0.85
C LEU A 89 -6.52 -4.71 0.62
N CYS A 90 -5.84 -3.95 1.49
CA CYS A 90 -6.23 -3.78 2.89
C CYS A 90 -7.63 -3.13 3.02
N LEU A 91 -7.92 -2.09 2.23
CA LEU A 91 -9.25 -1.47 2.18
C LEU A 91 -10.32 -2.45 1.70
N GLY A 92 -10.00 -3.31 0.72
CA GLY A 92 -10.89 -4.37 0.25
C GLY A 92 -11.19 -5.40 1.35
N ILE A 93 -10.18 -5.83 2.11
CA ILE A 93 -10.36 -6.71 3.28
C ILE A 93 -11.25 -6.02 4.33
N LEU A 94 -10.99 -4.75 4.62
CA LEU A 94 -11.77 -3.96 5.58
C LEU A 94 -13.25 -3.83 5.15
N ALA A 95 -13.50 -3.52 3.88
CA ALA A 95 -14.85 -3.42 3.33
C ALA A 95 -15.60 -4.77 3.36
N LEU A 96 -14.90 -5.89 3.09
CA LEU A 96 -15.47 -7.23 3.20
C LEU A 96 -15.78 -7.62 4.65
N ALA A 97 -14.94 -7.24 5.61
CA ALA A 97 -15.19 -7.45 7.03
C ALA A 97 -16.38 -6.60 7.53
N TRP A 98 -16.43 -5.33 7.12
CA TRP A 98 -17.51 -4.39 7.46
C TRP A 98 -18.86 -4.86 6.90
N SER A 99 -18.93 -5.19 5.61
CA SER A 99 -20.16 -5.64 4.95
C SER A 99 -20.72 -6.93 5.53
N LYS A 100 -19.89 -7.76 6.17
CA LYS A 100 -20.32 -8.98 6.88
C LYS A 100 -20.72 -8.73 8.34
N GLY A 101 -20.76 -7.49 8.79
CA GLY A 101 -21.12 -7.13 10.16
C GLY A 101 -20.16 -7.69 11.21
N GLN A 102 -18.95 -8.08 10.80
CA GLN A 102 -17.96 -8.58 11.75
C GLN A 102 -17.49 -7.39 12.60
N ARG A 103 -17.67 -7.51 13.92
CA ARG A 103 -17.15 -6.55 14.89
C ARG A 103 -15.63 -6.60 14.82
N LEU A 104 -15.05 -5.71 14.02
CA LEU A 104 -13.62 -5.53 13.86
C LEU A 104 -13.05 -5.23 15.26
N PHE A 105 -12.45 -6.23 15.89
CA PHE A 105 -11.75 -6.08 17.15
C PHE A 105 -10.48 -5.26 16.84
N ILE A 106 -10.55 -3.95 17.05
CA ILE A 106 -9.40 -3.06 17.02
C ILE A 106 -8.80 -3.11 18.42
N PRO A 107 -7.66 -3.78 18.66
CA PRO A 107 -6.98 -3.66 19.95
C PRO A 107 -6.18 -2.36 19.91
N PHE A 108 -6.86 -1.20 19.93
CA PHE A 108 -6.19 0.10 20.09
C PHE A 108 -6.20 0.58 21.56
N THR A 109 -6.67 -0.23 22.49
CA THR A 109 -6.50 0.09 23.92
C THR A 109 -5.14 -0.41 24.39
N LEU A 110 -4.22 0.54 24.53
CA LEU A 110 -3.18 0.52 25.56
C LEU A 110 -3.75 -0.16 26.80
N ALA A 111 -3.23 -1.34 27.11
CA ALA A 111 -3.67 -2.17 28.22
C ALA A 111 -3.34 -1.46 29.54
N GLY A 112 -4.29 -0.65 30.03
CA GLY A 112 -4.40 -0.34 31.44
C GLY A 112 -4.91 -1.59 32.18
N PRO A 113 -4.23 -2.07 33.22
CA PRO A 113 -4.69 -3.21 34.01
C PRO A 113 -5.79 -2.71 34.95
N GLY A 114 -7.05 -2.68 34.50
CA GLY A 114 -8.07 -2.05 35.33
C GLY A 114 -9.51 -2.38 35.02
N ASP A 115 -9.98 -2.32 33.77
CA ASP A 115 -11.41 -2.12 33.57
C ASP A 115 -12.04 -3.10 32.58
N ARG A 116 -12.80 -4.04 33.15
CA ARG A 116 -13.89 -4.85 32.57
C ARG A 116 -13.94 -4.86 31.05
N ALA A 117 -13.44 -5.97 30.50
CA ALA A 117 -13.76 -6.49 29.18
C ALA A 117 -15.28 -6.55 28.99
N ARG A 118 -15.87 -5.44 28.56
CA ARG A 118 -17.28 -5.33 28.23
C ARG A 118 -17.46 -5.89 26.83
N CYS A 119 -18.02 -7.09 26.78
CA CYS A 119 -18.90 -7.64 25.75
C CYS A 119 -18.73 -7.08 24.33
N VAL A 120 -17.76 -7.61 23.58
CA VAL A 120 -17.67 -7.44 22.11
C VAL A 120 -17.95 -8.77 21.36
N TRP A 121 -18.25 -9.86 22.05
CA TRP A 121 -18.67 -11.12 21.41
C TRP A 121 -19.94 -11.64 22.09
N GLY A 122 -21.06 -11.58 21.37
CA GLY A 122 -22.31 -12.20 21.81
C GLY A 122 -22.16 -13.71 21.83
N LEU A 123 -22.02 -14.27 23.02
CA LEU A 123 -22.38 -15.65 23.33
C LEU A 123 -23.69 -15.58 24.12
N ASP A 124 -24.81 -15.52 23.41
CA ASP A 124 -26.12 -15.91 23.94
C ASP A 124 -26.89 -16.54 22.78
N GLY A 125 -26.89 -17.87 22.73
CA GLY A 125 -27.66 -18.66 21.77
C GLY A 125 -26.87 -19.82 21.17
N ASP A 126 -26.55 -20.83 21.98
CA ASP A 126 -26.66 -22.26 21.66
C ASP A 126 -26.09 -23.10 22.83
N ALA A 127 -26.97 -23.90 23.45
CA ALA A 127 -26.83 -24.81 24.61
C ALA A 127 -27.10 -24.23 26.01
#